data_AF-A0AAW1XN85-F1
#
_entry.id   AF-A0AAW1XN85-F1
#
_cell.length_a   1.000
_cell.length_b   1.000
_cell.length_c   1.000
_cell.angle_alpha   90.00
_cell.angle_beta   90.00
_cell.angle_gamma   90.00
#
_symmetry.space_group_name_H-M   'P 1'
#
loop_
_entity.id
_entity.type
_entity.pdbx_description
1 polymer ?
#
loop_
_entity_poly.entity_id
_entity_poly.type
_entity_poly.pdbx_seq_one_letter_code
_entity_poly.pdbx_strand_id
1 'polypeptide(L)'
;MRILNAGNFLLSLLTRTYIFLLLTPSSTPLHFEFPTFPNNTITLIMSILTTSSSDSPKAKTPSEGASVGRVTYHEPFHLWKKSTGELADFTSNFTFFIESANDSNYGDGLSFFIATNGSSLNRTLGRGSSLGLPVDSQGNVSRNQLAVEFDIFHDGGTAVDDPASDHVGIDINSVKSITTLPWNASVLEVKGNRVSVSYDSGTKVPRAYVLHDLR
;
A
#
# COMPACT_ATOMS: atom_id res chain seq x y z
N MET A 1 60.42 15.77 -23.81
CA MET A 1 59.38 16.31 -22.90
C MET A 1 58.23 16.81 -23.76
N ARG A 2 57.14 16.05 -23.92
CA ARG A 2 55.99 16.47 -24.73
C ARG A 2 55.06 17.31 -23.86
N ILE A 3 54.98 18.60 -24.16
CA ILE A 3 54.01 19.51 -23.55
C ILE A 3 52.65 19.12 -24.12
N LEU A 4 51.83 18.44 -23.31
CA LEU A 4 50.44 18.17 -23.67
C LEU A 4 49.71 19.52 -23.69
N ASN A 5 49.10 19.85 -24.83
CA ASN A 5 48.37 21.10 -25.02
C ASN A 5 47.14 21.12 -24.10
N ALA A 6 47.11 22.03 -23.13
CA ALA A 6 46.07 22.11 -22.09
C ALA A 6 44.64 22.16 -22.67
N GLY A 7 44.46 22.76 -23.85
CA GLY A 7 43.17 22.82 -24.54
C GLY A 7 42.62 21.45 -24.96
N ASN A 8 43.49 20.51 -25.36
CA ASN A 8 43.05 19.16 -25.74
C ASN A 8 42.63 18.32 -24.52
N PHE A 9 43.21 18.61 -23.34
CA PHE A 9 42.84 17.96 -22.10
C PHE A 9 41.47 18.43 -21.59
N LEU A 10 41.21 19.75 -21.62
CA LEU A 10 39.91 20.33 -21.28
C LEU A 10 38.80 19.83 -22.21
N LEU A 11 39.04 19.79 -23.52
CA LEU A 11 38.07 19.28 -24.48
C LEU A 11 37.79 17.77 -24.29
N SER A 12 38.83 16.98 -23.97
CA SER A 12 38.68 15.56 -23.62
C SER A 12 37.89 15.36 -22.33
N LEU A 13 38.04 16.25 -21.34
CA LEU A 13 37.31 16.15 -20.08
C LEU A 13 35.84 16.49 -20.29
N LEU A 14 35.56 17.60 -20.97
CA LEU A 14 34.18 18.04 -21.28
C LEU A 14 33.41 17.01 -22.10
N THR A 15 34.05 16.41 -23.10
CA THR A 15 33.43 15.36 -23.93
C THR A 15 33.14 14.09 -23.13
N ARG A 16 34.04 13.67 -22.22
CA ARG A 16 33.78 12.53 -21.34
C ARG A 16 32.66 12.82 -20.36
N THR A 17 32.63 13.99 -19.73
CA THR A 17 31.53 14.39 -18.83
C THR A 17 30.19 14.43 -19.57
N TYR A 18 30.18 14.97 -20.80
CA TYR A 18 28.98 15.00 -21.64
C TYR A 18 28.49 13.59 -22.03
N ILE A 19 29.40 12.68 -22.40
CA ILE A 19 29.06 11.27 -22.67
C ILE A 19 28.56 10.57 -21.40
N PHE A 20 29.14 10.84 -20.23
CA PHE A 20 28.65 10.32 -18.95
C PHE A 20 27.23 10.81 -18.62
N LEU A 21 26.92 12.08 -18.90
CA LEU A 21 25.56 12.65 -18.73
C LEU A 21 24.55 12.07 -19.74
N LEU A 22 25.00 11.67 -20.94
CA LEU A 22 24.15 10.98 -21.92
C LEU A 22 23.91 9.49 -21.57
N LEU A 23 24.75 8.90 -20.72
CA LEU A 23 24.68 7.49 -20.30
C LEU A 23 23.98 7.29 -18.97
N THR A 24 23.57 8.35 -18.26
CA THR A 24 22.73 8.20 -17.07
C THR A 24 21.32 7.81 -17.51
N PRO A 25 20.84 6.59 -17.22
CA PRO A 25 19.47 6.22 -17.54
C PRO A 25 18.53 7.16 -16.77
N SER A 26 17.78 7.99 -17.49
CA SER A 26 16.67 8.72 -16.90
C SER A 26 15.59 7.70 -16.55
N SER A 27 15.32 7.51 -15.26
CA SER A 27 14.16 6.77 -14.80
C SER A 27 13.05 7.79 -14.53
N THR A 28 11.94 7.66 -15.24
CA THR A 28 10.71 8.35 -14.87
C THR A 28 10.06 7.58 -13.72
N PRO A 29 9.87 8.18 -12.53
CA PRO A 29 9.17 7.52 -11.45
C PRO A 29 7.72 7.24 -11.87
N LEU A 30 7.16 6.11 -11.45
CA LEU A 30 5.74 5.84 -11.61
C LEU A 30 4.96 6.78 -10.69
N HIS A 31 4.02 7.53 -11.25
CA HIS A 31 3.16 8.45 -10.52
C HIS A 31 1.74 8.36 -11.06
N PHE A 32 0.76 8.24 -10.17
CA PHE A 32 -0.65 8.25 -10.50
C PHE A 32 -1.43 8.98 -9.41
N GLU A 33 -2.54 9.58 -9.81
CA GLU A 33 -3.43 10.31 -8.91
C GLU A 33 -4.89 10.03 -9.30
N PHE A 34 -5.72 9.76 -8.30
CA PHE A 34 -7.16 9.54 -8.47
C PHE A 34 -7.92 10.49 -7.54
N PRO A 35 -8.20 11.75 -7.97
CA PRO A 35 -9.00 12.68 -7.18
C PRO A 35 -10.41 12.15 -6.92
N THR A 36 -10.94 11.44 -7.93
CA THR A 36 -12.14 10.60 -7.84
C THR A 36 -11.89 9.31 -8.61
N PHE A 37 -12.75 8.33 -8.40
CA PHE A 37 -12.65 7.04 -9.07
C PHE A 37 -13.53 7.02 -10.31
N PRO A 38 -12.96 7.14 -11.53
CA PRO A 38 -13.74 7.00 -12.75
C PRO A 38 -14.30 5.58 -12.83
N ASN A 39 -15.56 5.44 -13.25
CA ASN A 39 -16.30 4.16 -13.27
C ASN A 39 -15.58 3.00 -14.01
N ASN A 40 -14.52 3.26 -14.80
CA ASN A 40 -13.99 2.32 -15.80
C ASN A 40 -12.45 2.15 -15.84
N THR A 41 -11.64 2.83 -15.01
CA THR A 41 -10.16 2.86 -15.18
C THR A 41 -9.39 2.00 -14.17
N ILE A 42 -10.06 1.50 -13.14
CA ILE A 42 -9.45 0.58 -12.18
C ILE A 42 -9.93 -0.83 -12.50
N THR A 43 -8.99 -1.76 -12.69
CA THR A 43 -9.27 -3.19 -12.62
C THR A 43 -9.62 -3.52 -11.17
N LEU A 44 -10.85 -3.20 -10.79
CA LEU A 44 -11.47 -3.61 -9.55
C LEU A 44 -11.71 -5.11 -9.64
N ILE A 45 -10.76 -5.92 -9.17
CA ILE A 45 -11.06 -7.32 -8.80
C ILE A 45 -11.79 -7.28 -7.46
N MET A 46 -12.96 -6.66 -7.48
CA MET A 46 -13.81 -6.46 -6.34
C MET A 46 -14.71 -7.68 -6.21
N SER A 47 -14.58 -8.38 -5.10
CA SER A 47 -15.41 -9.55 -4.80
C SER A 47 -16.40 -9.27 -3.68
N ILE A 48 -17.15 -8.18 -3.77
CA ILE A 48 -18.34 -7.88 -2.96
C ILE A 48 -19.29 -7.04 -3.82
N LEU A 49 -20.61 -7.24 -3.65
CA LEU A 49 -21.66 -6.41 -4.24
C LEU A 49 -21.40 -4.93 -3.96
N THR A 50 -21.15 -4.15 -5.02
CA THR A 50 -21.26 -2.69 -4.95
C THR A 50 -22.49 -2.25 -5.72
N THR A 51 -23.36 -1.48 -5.07
CA THR A 51 -24.18 -0.52 -5.80
C THR A 51 -23.23 0.56 -6.30
N SER A 52 -22.92 0.52 -7.58
CA SER A 52 -22.14 1.55 -8.27
C SER A 52 -22.95 2.85 -8.28
N SER A 53 -22.81 3.67 -7.24
CA SER A 53 -23.11 5.10 -7.34
C SER A 53 -21.79 5.85 -7.24
N SER A 54 -21.45 6.44 -8.39
CA SER A 54 -20.33 7.31 -8.72
C SER A 54 -19.83 8.16 -7.55
N ASP A 55 -18.57 7.95 -7.17
CA ASP A 55 -17.60 8.93 -6.62
C ASP A 55 -16.53 8.25 -5.73
N SER A 56 -16.77 7.02 -5.23
CA SER A 56 -15.78 6.25 -4.45
C SER A 56 -16.03 4.73 -4.52
N PRO A 57 -14.98 3.87 -4.52
CA PRO A 57 -15.11 2.44 -4.33
C PRO A 57 -15.68 2.21 -2.93
N LYS A 58 -16.95 1.83 -2.87
CA LYS A 58 -17.62 1.49 -1.61
C LYS A 58 -17.66 -0.03 -1.50
N ALA A 59 -16.94 -0.59 -0.53
CA ALA A 59 -17.18 -1.97 -0.13
C ALA A 59 -18.31 -1.96 0.90
N LYS A 60 -19.46 -2.56 0.58
CA LYS A 60 -20.54 -2.78 1.54
C LYS A 60 -20.54 -4.24 1.97
N THR A 61 -20.29 -4.49 3.25
CA THR A 61 -20.44 -5.83 3.81
C THR A 61 -21.92 -6.22 3.80
N PRO A 62 -22.28 -7.47 3.42
CA PRO A 62 -23.66 -7.94 3.56
C PRO A 62 -24.11 -7.87 5.02
N SER A 63 -25.42 -7.71 5.26
CA SER A 63 -26.00 -7.74 6.61
C SER A 63 -25.84 -9.10 7.32
N GLU A 64 -25.50 -10.15 6.57
CA GLU A 64 -25.23 -11.48 7.10
C GLU A 64 -24.02 -12.10 6.37
N GLY A 65 -22.95 -12.41 7.12
CA GLY A 65 -21.80 -13.20 6.68
C GLY A 65 -20.53 -12.42 6.38
N ALA A 66 -19.38 -13.12 6.45
CA ALA A 66 -18.06 -12.55 6.20
C ALA A 66 -17.86 -12.19 4.71
N SER A 67 -17.15 -11.11 4.46
CA SER A 67 -16.96 -10.56 3.12
C SER A 67 -15.52 -10.09 2.92
N VAL A 68 -15.03 -10.07 1.67
CA VAL A 68 -13.71 -9.51 1.34
C VAL A 68 -13.71 -8.84 -0.03
N GLY A 69 -13.06 -7.67 -0.12
CA GLY A 69 -12.85 -6.92 -1.36
C GLY A 69 -11.39 -6.52 -1.51
N ARG A 70 -10.96 -6.26 -2.74
CA ARG A 70 -9.61 -5.79 -3.04
C ARG A 70 -9.58 -4.93 -4.29
N VAL A 71 -8.72 -3.93 -4.28
CA VAL A 71 -8.50 -3.01 -5.40
C VAL A 71 -7.00 -2.92 -5.65
N THR A 72 -6.58 -3.08 -6.90
CA THR A 72 -5.16 -3.04 -7.28
C THR A 72 -4.94 -2.10 -8.46
N TYR A 73 -3.82 -1.38 -8.45
CA TYR A 73 -3.36 -0.66 -9.63
C TYR A 73 -2.88 -1.64 -10.70
N HIS A 74 -3.22 -1.39 -11.96
CA HIS A 74 -3.06 -2.35 -13.05
C HIS A 74 -1.62 -2.43 -13.57
N GLU A 75 -0.86 -1.33 -13.47
CA GLU A 75 0.53 -1.28 -13.92
C GLU A 75 1.47 -1.70 -12.78
N PRO A 76 2.26 -2.78 -12.94
CA PRO A 76 3.21 -3.20 -11.93
C PRO A 76 4.38 -2.22 -11.84
N PHE A 77 4.98 -2.09 -10.66
CA PHE A 77 6.15 -1.25 -10.43
C PHE A 77 7.30 -2.03 -9.79
N HIS A 78 8.52 -1.56 -10.03
CA HIS A 78 9.73 -2.19 -9.52
C HIS A 78 10.18 -1.50 -8.24
N LEU A 79 10.11 -2.21 -7.11
CA LEU A 79 10.57 -1.72 -5.81
C LEU A 79 12.07 -1.88 -5.59
N TRP A 80 12.71 -2.75 -6.36
CA TRP A 80 14.13 -2.99 -6.26
C TRP A 80 14.68 -3.55 -7.56
N LYS A 81 15.98 -3.33 -7.76
CA LYS A 81 16.71 -3.86 -8.91
C LYS A 81 17.78 -4.83 -8.43
N LYS A 82 17.56 -6.12 -8.69
CA LYS A 82 18.45 -7.20 -8.23
C LYS A 82 19.90 -7.05 -8.68
N SER A 83 20.15 -6.50 -9.87
CA SER A 83 21.51 -6.36 -10.41
C SER A 83 22.34 -5.27 -9.74
N THR A 84 21.70 -4.23 -9.22
CA THR A 84 22.38 -3.08 -8.59
C THR A 84 22.18 -3.03 -7.08
N GLY A 85 21.18 -3.72 -6.55
CA GLY A 85 20.75 -3.60 -5.16
C GLY A 85 20.01 -2.29 -4.85
N GLU A 86 19.71 -1.49 -5.87
CA GLU A 86 18.95 -0.25 -5.73
C GLU A 86 17.52 -0.56 -5.28
N LEU A 87 17.02 0.25 -4.34
CA LEU A 87 15.65 0.21 -3.82
C LEU A 87 14.94 1.48 -4.26
N ALA A 88 13.64 1.40 -4.51
CA ALA A 88 12.80 2.55 -4.81
C ALA A 88 12.23 3.14 -3.52
N ASP A 89 12.19 4.47 -3.45
CA ASP A 89 11.34 5.18 -2.50
C ASP A 89 9.90 5.16 -3.01
N PHE A 90 8.93 5.15 -2.11
CA PHE A 90 7.54 5.38 -2.50
C PHE A 90 6.80 6.20 -1.46
N THR A 91 5.74 6.88 -1.92
CA THR A 91 4.75 7.52 -1.08
C THR A 91 3.39 7.32 -1.71
N SER A 92 2.41 6.92 -0.90
CA SER A 92 1.01 6.78 -1.27
C SER A 92 0.18 7.59 -0.29
N ASN A 93 -0.67 8.47 -0.82
CA ASN A 93 -1.59 9.26 -0.03
C ASN A 93 -3.01 8.91 -0.45
N PHE A 94 -3.87 8.62 0.51
CA PHE A 94 -5.27 8.29 0.24
C PHE A 94 -6.16 8.74 1.39
N THR A 95 -7.46 8.82 1.11
CA THR A 95 -8.48 9.10 2.11
C THR A 95 -9.52 8.00 2.09
N PHE A 96 -9.96 7.57 3.26
CA PHE A 96 -11.04 6.60 3.37
C PHE A 96 -11.96 6.91 4.56
N PHE A 97 -13.12 6.26 4.58
CA PHE A 97 -14.11 6.31 5.65
C PHE A 97 -14.45 4.88 6.03
N ILE A 98 -14.64 4.63 7.33
CA ILE A 98 -15.21 3.40 7.86
C ILE A 98 -16.49 3.82 8.58
N GLU A 99 -17.60 3.16 8.25
CA GLU A 99 -18.92 3.45 8.83
C GLU A 99 -19.61 2.14 9.20
N SER A 100 -19.93 2.00 10.48
CA SER A 100 -20.66 0.84 11.03
C SER A 100 -22.19 0.98 10.94
N ALA A 101 -22.69 2.11 10.42
CA ALA A 101 -24.11 2.45 10.41
C ALA A 101 -24.77 2.36 11.81
N ASN A 102 -24.04 2.75 12.85
CA ASN A 102 -24.42 2.65 14.27
C ASN A 102 -24.59 1.22 14.81
N ASP A 103 -24.06 0.21 14.12
CA ASP A 103 -23.93 -1.13 14.66
C ASP A 103 -22.73 -1.19 15.63
N SER A 104 -22.90 -1.85 16.78
CA SER A 104 -21.81 -2.15 17.70
C SER A 104 -21.06 -3.43 17.33
N ASN A 105 -21.61 -4.24 16.43
CA ASN A 105 -20.99 -5.43 15.87
C ASN A 105 -20.41 -5.09 14.49
N TYR A 106 -19.18 -4.57 14.49
CA TYR A 106 -18.46 -4.15 13.30
C TYR A 106 -17.12 -4.89 13.19
N GLY A 107 -16.54 -4.84 12.00
CA GLY A 107 -15.25 -5.44 11.66
C GLY A 107 -15.10 -5.54 10.14
N ASP A 108 -13.95 -5.96 9.61
CA ASP A 108 -12.69 -6.25 10.33
C ASP A 108 -11.70 -5.08 10.19
N GLY A 109 -11.60 -4.48 9.00
CA GLY A 109 -10.71 -3.35 8.76
C GLY A 109 -10.41 -3.10 7.28
N LEU A 110 -9.31 -2.40 7.03
CA LEU A 110 -8.79 -2.09 5.70
C LEU A 110 -7.28 -2.29 5.68
N SER A 111 -6.71 -2.70 4.54
CA SER A 111 -5.26 -2.71 4.33
C SER A 111 -4.84 -1.94 3.08
N PHE A 112 -3.77 -1.15 3.19
CA PHE A 112 -2.94 -0.78 2.05
C PHE A 112 -1.85 -1.84 1.93
N PHE A 113 -1.66 -2.44 0.74
CA PHE A 113 -0.69 -3.50 0.59
C PHE A 113 0.12 -3.40 -0.69
N ILE A 114 1.31 -3.96 -0.63
CA ILE A 114 2.20 -4.24 -1.74
C ILE A 114 2.40 -5.75 -1.77
N ALA A 115 2.16 -6.37 -2.92
CA ALA A 115 2.34 -7.80 -3.11
C ALA A 115 2.99 -8.10 -4.47
N THR A 116 3.43 -9.35 -4.62
CA THR A 116 3.96 -9.83 -5.90
C THR A 116 2.91 -9.65 -7.02
N ASN A 117 3.38 -9.19 -8.19
CA ASN A 117 2.53 -9.02 -9.37
C ASN A 117 1.80 -10.33 -9.71
N GLY A 118 0.50 -10.24 -9.99
CA GLY A 118 -0.36 -11.40 -10.23
C GLY A 118 -0.88 -12.10 -8.97
N SER A 119 -0.62 -11.58 -7.76
CA SER A 119 -1.26 -12.08 -6.55
C SER A 119 -2.78 -12.04 -6.66
N SER A 120 -3.46 -13.10 -6.21
CA SER A 120 -4.92 -13.24 -6.31
C SER A 120 -5.59 -13.11 -4.94
N LEU A 121 -6.88 -12.80 -4.93
CA LEU A 121 -7.66 -12.71 -3.70
C LEU A 121 -8.34 -14.05 -3.45
N ASN A 122 -8.00 -14.70 -2.35
CA ASN A 122 -8.76 -15.85 -1.88
C ASN A 122 -10.04 -15.35 -1.23
N ARG A 123 -11.18 -15.55 -1.89
CA ARG A 123 -12.48 -15.05 -1.43
C ARG A 123 -13.01 -15.74 -0.18
N THR A 124 -12.38 -16.78 0.32
CA THR A 124 -12.79 -17.49 1.53
C THR A 124 -11.80 -17.22 2.65
N LEU A 125 -10.51 -17.45 2.40
CA LEU A 125 -9.44 -17.33 3.40
C LEU A 125 -8.95 -15.89 3.59
N GLY A 126 -9.21 -14.99 2.64
CA GLY A 126 -8.83 -13.57 2.72
C GLY A 126 -9.82 -12.69 3.51
N ARG A 127 -10.90 -13.26 4.04
CA ARG A 127 -11.90 -12.55 4.87
C ARG A 127 -11.40 -12.41 6.31
N GLY A 128 -12.10 -11.61 7.12
CA GLY A 128 -11.80 -11.51 8.54
C GLY A 128 -10.48 -10.78 8.78
N SER A 129 -9.77 -11.23 9.82
CA SER A 129 -8.39 -10.87 10.18
C SER A 129 -7.35 -10.94 9.06
N SER A 130 -7.63 -11.62 7.94
CA SER A 130 -6.73 -11.58 6.77
C SER A 130 -6.75 -10.23 6.03
N LEU A 131 -7.72 -9.36 6.31
CA LEU A 131 -7.87 -8.00 5.74
C LEU A 131 -7.69 -7.91 4.21
N GLY A 132 -8.07 -8.97 3.47
CA GLY A 132 -7.93 -9.05 2.03
C GLY A 132 -6.52 -9.28 1.48
N LEU A 133 -5.54 -9.55 2.36
CA LEU A 133 -4.18 -9.87 1.96
C LEU A 133 -4.12 -11.18 1.16
N PRO A 134 -3.19 -11.31 0.18
CA PRO A 134 -3.03 -12.56 -0.54
C PRO A 134 -2.54 -13.68 0.39
N VAL A 135 -3.35 -14.72 0.56
CA VAL A 135 -3.07 -15.91 1.36
C VAL A 135 -2.92 -17.16 0.50
N ASP A 136 -2.12 -18.12 0.98
CA ASP A 136 -1.97 -19.44 0.36
C ASP A 136 -3.19 -20.35 0.62
N SER A 137 -3.15 -21.60 0.15
CA SER A 137 -4.25 -22.56 0.33
C SER A 137 -4.41 -23.06 1.76
N GLN A 138 -3.42 -22.81 2.62
CA GLN A 138 -3.45 -23.10 4.05
C GLN A 138 -3.90 -21.90 4.88
N GLY A 139 -4.13 -20.74 4.24
CA GLY A 139 -4.53 -19.50 4.91
C GLY A 139 -3.37 -18.67 5.46
N ASN A 140 -2.12 -19.00 5.12
CA ASN A 140 -0.98 -18.17 5.52
C ASN A 140 -0.81 -17.01 4.55
N VAL A 141 -0.46 -15.83 5.07
CA VAL A 141 -0.08 -14.67 4.24
C VAL A 141 1.08 -15.05 3.32
N SER A 142 0.93 -14.77 2.02
CA SER A 142 1.97 -15.12 1.06
C SER A 142 3.22 -14.26 1.29
N ARG A 143 4.38 -14.81 0.93
CA ARG A 143 5.65 -14.10 1.04
C ARG A 143 5.76 -12.92 0.06
N ASN A 144 6.72 -12.04 0.35
CA ASN A 144 7.00 -10.78 -0.36
C ASN A 144 5.81 -9.82 -0.32
N GLN A 145 5.30 -9.61 0.88
CA GLN A 145 4.20 -8.68 1.15
C GLN A 145 4.57 -7.69 2.24
N LEU A 146 4.16 -6.46 2.01
CA LEU A 146 4.12 -5.38 2.99
C LEU A 146 2.68 -4.91 3.05
N ALA A 147 2.13 -4.76 4.24
CA ALA A 147 0.86 -4.07 4.42
C ALA A 147 0.94 -3.03 5.54
N VAL A 148 0.05 -2.05 5.43
CA VAL A 148 -0.34 -1.17 6.52
C VAL A 148 -1.81 -1.44 6.75
N GLU A 149 -2.11 -2.02 7.91
CA GLU A 149 -3.47 -2.33 8.34
C GLU A 149 -4.07 -1.18 9.14
N PHE A 150 -5.38 -1.04 8.97
CA PHE A 150 -6.27 -0.14 9.69
C PHE A 150 -7.32 -1.05 10.33
N ASP A 151 -6.97 -1.63 11.46
CA ASP A 151 -7.75 -2.66 12.12
C ASP A 151 -8.69 -2.04 13.15
N ILE A 152 -9.96 -2.40 13.04
CA ILE A 152 -11.06 -1.94 13.89
C ILE A 152 -11.69 -3.11 14.66
N PHE A 153 -11.09 -4.29 14.57
CA PHE A 153 -11.53 -5.48 15.24
C PHE A 153 -10.37 -6.06 16.05
N HIS A 154 -10.68 -6.86 17.06
CA HIS A 154 -9.66 -7.48 17.89
C HIS A 154 -9.70 -8.99 17.68
N ASP A 155 -8.70 -9.50 16.96
CA ASP A 155 -8.50 -10.92 16.73
C ASP A 155 -7.37 -11.47 17.63
N GLY A 156 -7.76 -12.32 18.58
CA GLY A 156 -6.82 -13.04 19.45
C GLY A 156 -6.45 -14.42 18.88
N GLY A 157 -5.17 -14.67 18.57
CA GLY A 157 -4.72 -15.97 18.07
C GLY A 157 -3.21 -16.17 18.03
N THR A 158 -2.75 -17.25 17.38
CA THR A 158 -1.31 -17.46 17.11
C THR A 158 -0.88 -16.84 15.77
N ALA A 159 -1.83 -16.66 14.85
CA ALA A 159 -1.59 -16.08 13.53
C ALA A 159 -1.71 -14.55 13.51
N VAL A 160 -2.50 -14.00 14.44
CA VAL A 160 -2.79 -12.57 14.68
C VAL A 160 -2.56 -12.31 16.17
N ASP A 161 -2.16 -11.10 16.55
CA ASP A 161 -1.91 -10.74 17.96
C ASP A 161 -2.21 -9.26 18.19
N ASP A 162 -3.50 -8.93 18.07
CA ASP A 162 -3.91 -7.53 18.08
C ASP A 162 -3.82 -6.91 19.47
N PRO A 163 -3.46 -5.62 19.56
CA PRO A 163 -3.71 -4.86 20.76
C PRO A 163 -5.22 -4.82 21.08
N ALA A 164 -5.55 -4.49 22.34
CA ALA A 164 -6.94 -4.47 22.82
C ALA A 164 -7.80 -3.34 22.22
N SER A 165 -7.23 -2.44 21.41
CA SER A 165 -7.91 -1.31 20.79
C SER A 165 -7.68 -1.31 19.29
N ASP A 166 -8.59 -0.69 18.55
CA ASP A 166 -8.39 -0.26 17.17
C ASP A 166 -6.98 0.31 16.98
N HIS A 167 -6.34 -0.07 15.87
CA HIS A 167 -4.93 0.22 15.67
C HIS A 167 -4.55 0.34 14.20
N VAL A 168 -3.41 1.00 13.99
CA VAL A 168 -2.70 0.99 12.71
C VAL A 168 -1.48 0.12 12.88
N GLY A 169 -1.31 -0.82 11.97
CA GLY A 169 -0.26 -1.82 12.00
C GLY A 169 0.65 -1.78 10.78
N ILE A 170 1.86 -2.34 10.91
CA ILE A 170 2.75 -2.60 9.76
C ILE A 170 3.03 -4.10 9.72
N ASP A 171 2.70 -4.69 8.58
CA ASP A 171 2.77 -6.13 8.37
C ASP A 171 3.84 -6.50 7.37
N ILE A 172 4.63 -7.52 7.68
CA ILE A 172 5.62 -8.07 6.77
C ILE A 172 5.46 -9.58 6.68
N ASN A 173 4.91 -10.06 5.56
CA ASN A 173 4.66 -11.49 5.29
C ASN A 173 3.80 -12.21 6.36
N SER A 174 2.98 -11.48 7.10
CA SER A 174 2.11 -11.97 8.16
C SER A 174 0.93 -11.02 8.30
N VAL A 175 -0.11 -11.42 9.06
CA VAL A 175 -1.14 -10.51 9.61
C VAL A 175 -0.83 -10.12 11.05
N LYS A 176 0.25 -10.66 11.62
CA LYS A 176 0.77 -10.19 12.89
C LYS A 176 1.68 -9.00 12.65
N SER A 177 1.19 -7.82 12.98
CA SER A 177 1.95 -6.57 12.93
C SER A 177 3.30 -6.65 13.63
N ILE A 178 4.35 -6.11 12.98
CA ILE A 178 5.68 -5.95 13.61
C ILE A 178 5.71 -4.76 14.57
N THR A 179 4.79 -3.82 14.38
CA THR A 179 4.58 -2.65 15.23
C THR A 179 3.16 -2.16 15.04
N THR A 180 2.55 -1.67 16.12
CA THR A 180 1.20 -1.10 16.11
C THR A 180 1.20 0.26 16.80
N LEU A 181 0.24 1.09 16.43
CA LEU A 181 -0.10 2.32 17.16
C LEU A 181 -1.61 2.36 17.38
N PRO A 182 -2.09 2.71 18.59
CA PRO A 182 -3.51 2.92 18.82
C PRO A 182 -4.06 3.97 17.86
N TRP A 183 -5.21 3.69 17.27
CA TRP A 183 -5.87 4.59 16.33
C TRP A 183 -7.36 4.62 16.63
N ASN A 184 -7.90 5.80 16.92
CA ASN A 184 -9.35 5.95 17.05
C ASN A 184 -9.98 6.03 15.65
N ALA A 185 -10.50 4.92 15.16
CA ALA A 185 -11.14 4.85 13.85
C ALA A 185 -12.44 5.66 13.76
N SER A 186 -13.02 6.05 14.91
CA SER A 186 -14.30 6.77 15.01
C SER A 186 -15.40 6.13 14.17
N VAL A 187 -15.49 4.79 14.14
CA VAL A 187 -16.41 4.04 13.25
C VAL A 187 -17.91 4.35 13.43
N LEU A 188 -18.26 5.01 14.53
CA LEU A 188 -19.61 5.49 14.86
C LEU A 188 -19.87 6.93 14.38
N GLU A 189 -18.81 7.72 14.15
CA GLU A 189 -18.87 9.10 13.68
C GLU A 189 -18.20 9.14 12.31
N VAL A 190 -18.95 9.25 11.21
CA VAL A 190 -18.39 9.19 9.83
C VAL A 190 -17.31 10.28 9.62
N LYS A 191 -16.05 9.92 9.90
CA LYS A 191 -14.87 10.79 9.82
C LYS A 191 -13.94 10.33 8.71
N GLY A 192 -13.39 11.33 8.01
CA GLY A 192 -12.39 11.09 6.97
C GLY A 192 -11.05 10.79 7.59
N ASN A 193 -10.44 9.69 7.17
CA ASN A 193 -9.08 9.32 7.54
C ASN A 193 -8.15 9.64 6.38
N ARG A 194 -7.28 10.64 6.54
CA ARG A 194 -6.24 10.99 5.57
C ARG A 194 -4.98 10.24 5.95
N VAL A 195 -4.47 9.44 5.03
CA VAL A 195 -3.33 8.56 5.27
C VAL A 195 -2.19 8.89 4.33
N SER A 196 -0.98 8.85 4.87
CA SER A 196 0.25 8.80 4.10
C SER A 196 1.04 7.55 4.47
N VAL A 197 1.29 6.68 3.49
CA VAL A 197 2.19 5.52 3.61
C VAL A 197 3.42 5.80 2.79
N SER A 198 4.60 5.66 3.38
CA SER A 198 5.86 5.92 2.70
C SER A 198 6.93 4.89 3.05
N TYR A 199 7.88 4.74 2.13
CA TYR A 199 9.11 3.98 2.36
C TYR A 199 10.29 4.80 1.87
N ASP A 200 11.29 4.91 2.74
CA ASP A 200 12.56 5.56 2.50
C ASP A 200 13.64 4.48 2.38
N SER A 201 14.22 4.35 1.18
CA SER A 201 15.24 3.37 0.84
C SER A 201 16.58 3.60 1.54
N GLY A 202 16.88 4.85 1.91
CA GLY A 202 18.09 5.22 2.64
C GLY A 202 18.08 4.72 4.07
N THR A 203 16.91 4.81 4.73
CA THR A 203 16.70 4.31 6.10
C THR A 203 16.16 2.88 6.15
N LYS A 204 15.55 2.40 5.06
CA LYS A 204 14.84 1.12 4.93
C LYS A 204 13.66 0.98 5.90
N VAL A 205 13.02 2.09 6.24
CA VAL A 205 11.93 2.13 7.21
C VAL A 205 10.60 2.43 6.50
N PRO A 206 9.61 1.50 6.54
CA PRO A 206 8.23 1.84 6.19
C PRO A 206 7.62 2.72 7.28
N ARG A 207 6.78 3.68 6.87
CA ARG A 207 6.08 4.60 7.78
C ARG A 207 4.63 4.77 7.34
N ALA A 208 3.73 4.86 8.31
CA ALA A 208 2.33 5.19 8.11
C ALA A 208 1.94 6.34 9.04
N TYR A 209 1.23 7.32 8.51
CA TYR A 209 0.69 8.44 9.26
C TYR A 209 -0.80 8.55 8.97
N VAL A 210 -1.58 8.72 10.04
CA VAL A 210 -3.03 8.95 9.95
C VAL A 210 -3.35 10.30 10.55
N LEU A 211 -4.02 11.13 9.76
CA LEU A 211 -4.56 12.42 10.18
C LEU A 211 -6.08 12.34 10.04
N HIS A 212 -6.80 12.66 11.12
CA HIS A 212 -8.26 12.76 11.08
C HIS A 212 -8.66 14.11 10.50
N ASP A 213 -9.64 14.09 9.61
CA ASP A 213 -10.30 15.33 9.18
C ASP A 213 -11.43 15.66 10.18
N LEU A 214 -11.37 16.84 10.78
CA LEU A 214 -12.48 17.38 11.55
C LEU A 214 -13.44 17.97 10.52
N ARG A 215 -14.59 17.34 10.31
CA ARG A 215 -15.68 18.02 9.58
C ARG A 215 -16.10 19.30 10.28
#